data_AF-A0A7C5WM47-F1
#
_entry.id   AF-A0A7C5WM47-F1
#
_cell.length_a   1.000
_cell.length_b   1.000
_cell.length_c   1.000
_cell.angle_alpha   90.00
_cell.angle_beta   90.00
_cell.angle_gamma   90.00
#
_symmetry.space_group_name_H-M   'P 1'
#
loop_
_entity.id
_entity.type
_entity.pdbx_description
1 polymer ?
#
loop_
_entity_poly.entity_id
_entity_poly.type
_entity_poly.pdbx_seq_one_letter_code
_entity_poly.pdbx_strand_id
1 'polypeptide(L)' 'MARAKHIARKLRLAAAFKSNKPVPVWVSIKTRLRIRRPFRLRHWRRSKLKNI' A
#
# COMPACT_ATOMS: atom_id res chain seq x y z
N MET A 1 4.75 -2.75 19.18
CA MET A 1 3.79 -3.47 18.29
C MET A 1 3.02 -4.46 19.13
N ALA A 2 1.69 -4.55 19.01
CA ALA A 2 0.96 -5.67 19.60
C ALA A 2 1.41 -6.97 18.91
N ARG A 3 2.01 -7.89 19.67
CA ARG A 3 2.56 -9.18 19.18
C ARG A 3 1.44 -10.15 18.83
N ALA A 4 0.49 -10.32 19.75
CA ALA A 4 -0.71 -11.14 19.55
C ALA A 4 -1.83 -10.28 18.94
N LYS A 5 -2.08 -10.45 17.64
CA LYS A 5 -3.20 -9.83 16.92
C LYS A 5 -4.08 -10.93 16.35
N HIS A 6 -5.39 -10.71 16.36
CA HIS A 6 -6.33 -11.58 15.67
C HIS A 6 -5.96 -11.75 14.19
N ILE A 7 -6.21 -12.93 13.63
CA ILE A 7 -5.79 -13.27 12.26
C ILE A 7 -6.39 -12.32 11.21
N ALA A 8 -7.65 -11.93 11.37
CA ALA A 8 -8.31 -10.97 10.48
C ALA A 8 -7.54 -9.64 10.38
N ARG A 9 -7.06 -9.13 11.53
CA ARG A 9 -6.26 -7.89 11.57
C ARG A 9 -4.90 -8.09 10.94
N LYS A 10 -4.27 -9.26 11.09
CA LYS A 10 -3.00 -9.58 10.39
C LYS A 10 -3.18 -9.58 8.87
N LEU A 11 -4.26 -10.17 8.36
CA LEU A 11 -4.56 -10.21 6.93
C LEU A 11 -4.79 -8.82 6.35
N ARG A 12 -5.58 -7.98 7.03
CA ARG A 12 -5.80 -6.58 6.61
C ARG A 12 -4.51 -5.76 6.62
N LEU A 13 -3.65 -5.93 7.64
CA LEU A 13 -2.33 -5.31 7.69
C LEU A 13 -1.42 -5.77 6.55
N ALA A 14 -1.44 -7.07 6.23
CA ALA A 14 -0.68 -7.64 5.12
C ALA A 14 -1.18 -7.11 3.76
N ALA A 15 -2.50 -6.98 3.57
CA ALA A 15 -3.08 -6.37 2.37
C ALA A 15 -2.67 -4.90 2.23
N ALA A 16 -2.76 -4.12 3.31
CA ALA A 16 -2.34 -2.72 3.34
C ALA A 16 -0.82 -2.52 3.17
N PHE A 17 -0.02 -3.56 3.44
CA PHE A 17 1.40 -3.59 3.14
C PHE A 17 1.64 -3.89 1.66
N LYS A 18 0.98 -4.93 1.10
CA LYS A 18 1.14 -5.34 -0.30
C LYS A 18 0.69 -4.28 -1.30
N SER A 19 -0.34 -3.49 -0.97
CA SER A 19 -0.85 -2.41 -1.83
C SER A 19 0.03 -1.16 -1.87
N ASN A 20 0.94 -0.98 -0.90
CA ASN A 20 1.81 0.19 -0.79
C ASN A 20 3.08 0.04 -1.65
N LYS A 21 2.92 -0.13 -2.96
CA LYS A 21 4.01 -0.34 -3.92
C LYS A 21 3.96 0.70 -5.05
N PRO A 22 5.12 1.08 -5.63
CA PRO A 22 5.15 1.95 -6.80
C PRO A 22 4.53 1.26 -8.04
N VAL A 23 4.13 2.06 -9.02
CA VAL A 23 3.67 1.55 -10.32
C VAL A 23 4.87 0.94 -11.05
N PRO A 24 4.74 -0.28 -11.63
CA PRO A 24 5.80 -0.86 -12.44
C PRO A 24 6.13 -0.01 -13.66
N VAL A 25 7.42 0.08 -14.01
CA VAL A 25 7.92 0.93 -15.10
C VAL A 25 7.24 0.61 -16.43
N TRP A 26 7.03 -0.66 -16.74
CA TRP A 26 6.38 -1.08 -17.99
C TRP A 26 4.94 -0.57 -18.12
N VAL A 27 4.22 -0.36 -17.01
CA VAL A 27 2.86 0.22 -17.01
C VAL A 27 2.92 1.68 -17.40
N SER A 28 3.88 2.43 -16.83
CA SER A 28 4.11 3.83 -17.16
C SER A 28 4.46 3.99 -18.65
N ILE A 29 5.32 3.10 -19.19
CA ILE A 29 5.68 3.09 -20.62
C ILE A 29 4.44 2.78 -21.48
N LYS A 30 3.70 1.71 -21.16
CA LYS A 30 2.47 1.30 -21.88
C LYS A 30 1.42 2.41 -21.91
N THR A 31 1.36 3.23 -20.86
CA THR A 31 0.37 4.31 -20.74
C THR A 31 0.89 5.67 -21.23
N ARG A 32 2.03 5.71 -21.96
CA ARG A 32 2.67 6.96 -22.42
C ARG A 32 2.84 7.97 -21.29
N LEU A 33 3.27 7.47 -20.13
CA LEU A 33 3.49 8.23 -18.91
C LEU A 33 2.23 8.93 -18.37
N ARG A 34 1.02 8.45 -18.71
CA ARG A 34 -0.22 8.94 -18.10
C ARG A 34 -0.37 8.45 -16.66
N ILE A 35 0.05 7.22 -16.39
CA ILE A 35 0.08 6.64 -15.03
C ILE A 35 1.53 6.63 -14.55
N ARG A 36 1.93 7.64 -13.77
CA ARG A 36 3.31 7.78 -13.25
C ARG A 36 3.47 7.40 -11.78
N ARG A 37 2.47 7.73 -10.96
CA ARG A 37 2.49 7.51 -9.51
C ARG A 37 1.19 6.85 -9.05
N PRO A 38 1.24 5.89 -8.10
CA PRO A 38 0.02 5.37 -7.49
C PRO A 38 -0.64 6.46 -6.65
N PHE A 39 -1.97 6.58 -6.74
CA PHE A 39 -2.73 7.56 -5.96
C PHE A 39 -2.82 7.24 -4.45
N ARG A 40 -2.46 6.02 -4.05
CA ARG A 40 -2.66 5.51 -2.68
C ARG A 40 -1.36 5.07 -1.99
N LEU A 41 -0.24 5.73 -2.32
CA LEU A 41 1.00 5.53 -1.56
C LEU A 41 0.85 6.09 -0.15
N ARG A 42 1.35 5.35 0.83
CA ARG A 42 1.22 5.66 2.25
C ARG A 42 2.58 5.57 2.94
N HIS A 43 2.90 6.59 3.73
CA HIS A 43 4.06 6.57 4.62
C HIS A 43 3.62 6.39 6.08
N TRP A 44 4.21 5.43 6.79
CA TRP A 44 3.80 5.05 8.15
C TRP A 44 3.97 6.17 9.19
N ARG A 45 4.86 7.14 8.96
CA ARG A 45 4.99 8.33 9.80
C ARG A 45 3.94 9.40 9.49
N ARG A 46 3.52 9.53 8.23
CA ARG A 46 2.63 10.64 7.79
C ARG A 46 1.15 10.28 7.88
N SER A 47 0.77 9.06 7.48
CA SER A 47 -0.63 8.63 7.44
C SER A 47 -0.81 7.30 8.15
N LYS A 48 -1.57 7.33 9.24
CA LYS A 48 -1.85 6.16 10.10
C LYS A 48 -3.01 5.35 9.54
N LEU A 49 -2.95 4.03 9.73
CA LEU A 49 -4.07 3.14 9.47
C LEU A 49 -5.02 3.24 10.67
N LYS A 50 -6.14 3.93 10.50
CA LYS A 50 -7.10 4.16 11.59
C LYS A 50 -7.94 2.90 11.88
N ASN A 51 -8.55 2.33 10.85
CA ASN A 51 -9.61 1.32 11.01
C ASN A 51 -9.21 -0.03 10.40
N ILE A 52 -8.17 -0.69 10.93
CA ILE A 52 -7.72 -2.03 10.50
C ILE A 52 -7.55 -3.00 11.67
#